data_AF-A0A1H7ALE0-F1
#
_entry.id   AF-A0A1H7ALE0-F1
#
_cell.length_a   1.000
_cell.length_b   1.000
_cell.length_c   1.000
_cell.angle_alpha   90.00
_cell.angle_beta   90.00
_cell.angle_gamma   90.00
#
_symmetry.space_group_name_H-M   'P 1'
#
loop_
_entity.id
_entity.type
_entity.pdbx_description
1 polymer ?
#
loop_
_entity_poly.entity_id
_entity_poly.type
_entity_poly.pdbx_seq_one_letter_code
_entity_poly.pdbx_strand_id
1 'polypeptide(L)'
;MLMLTCREMSELGSAIIDDQLHLRTRLAVLAHLSLCSNCRRYIRQLRITSQVLQQMPMDQGPVDATAVLDKVRKAEDDNGSL
;
A
#
# COMPACT_ATOMS: atom_id res chain seq x y z
N MET A 1 19.55 -0.97 -18.03
CA MET A 1 19.69 -2.40 -17.65
C MET A 1 18.98 -2.58 -16.32
N LEU A 2 18.22 -3.66 -16.18
CA LEU A 2 17.15 -3.87 -15.22
C LEU A 2 17.64 -3.90 -13.76
N MET A 3 17.80 -2.74 -13.13
CA MET A 3 18.25 -2.64 -11.73
C MET A 3 17.09 -2.24 -10.83
N LEU A 4 16.01 -3.03 -10.87
CA LEU A 4 15.10 -3.07 -9.72
C LEU A 4 15.66 -4.14 -8.80
N THR A 5 16.13 -3.73 -7.63
CA THR A 5 16.66 -4.63 -6.61
C THR A 5 15.52 -5.26 -5.82
N CYS A 6 15.80 -6.39 -5.14
CA CYS A 6 14.82 -7.00 -4.24
C CYS A 6 14.38 -6.04 -3.11
N ARG A 7 15.23 -5.09 -2.72
CA ARG A 7 14.90 -4.06 -1.72
C ARG A 7 13.88 -3.07 -2.27
N GLU A 8 14.15 -2.47 -3.44
CA GLU A 8 13.22 -1.53 -4.08
C GLU A 8 11.89 -2.21 -4.41
N MET A 9 11.91 -3.50 -4.75
CA MET A 9 10.70 -4.31 -4.94
C MET A 9 9.84 -4.40 -3.67
N SER A 10 10.46 -4.46 -2.49
CA SER A 10 9.74 -4.47 -1.20
C SER A 10 9.15 -3.11 -0.84
N GLU A 11 9.86 -2.02 -1.16
CA GLU A 11 9.39 -0.65 -0.95
C GLU A 11 8.21 -0.32 -1.87
N LEU A 12 8.25 -0.79 -3.12
CA LEU A 12 7.14 -0.69 -4.06
C LEU A 12 5.99 -1.67 -3.76
N GLY A 13 6.17 -2.59 -2.80
CA GLY A 13 5.22 -3.66 -2.49
C GLY A 13 3.79 -3.15 -2.30
N SER A 14 3.62 -2.11 -1.48
CA SER A 14 2.30 -1.49 -1.24
C SER A 14 1.70 -0.88 -2.51
N ALA A 15 2.48 -0.10 -3.26
CA ALA A 15 2.02 0.49 -4.52
C ALA A 15 1.66 -0.56 -5.59
N ILE A 16 2.29 -1.74 -5.56
CA ILE A 16 1.93 -2.90 -6.40
C ILE A 16 0.58 -3.49 -6.00
N ILE A 17 0.24 -3.51 -4.71
CA ILE A 17 -1.05 -4.01 -4.22
C ILE A 17 -2.16 -3.00 -4.52
N ASP A 18 -1.88 -1.72 -4.35
CA ASP A 18 -2.84 -0.63 -4.52
C ASP A 18 -3.00 -0.17 -5.99
N ASP A 19 -2.32 -0.84 -6.94
CA ASP A 19 -2.26 -0.51 -8.38
C ASP A 19 -1.82 0.95 -8.69
N GLN A 20 -1.09 1.58 -7.77
CA GLN A 20 -0.60 2.96 -7.90
C GLN A 20 0.77 3.05 -8.59
N LEU A 21 0.95 2.32 -9.70
CA LEU A 21 2.22 2.24 -10.42
C LEU A 21 2.19 3.00 -11.74
N HIS A 22 3.24 3.79 -11.98
CA HIS A 22 3.52 4.34 -13.29
C HIS A 22 3.84 3.21 -14.30
N LEU A 23 3.43 3.38 -15.56
CA LEU A 23 3.58 2.37 -16.62
C LEU A 23 5.01 1.83 -16.78
N ARG A 24 6.02 2.70 -16.63
CA ARG A 24 7.44 2.33 -16.71
C ARG A 24 7.86 1.40 -15.57
N THR A 25 7.44 1.71 -14.35
CA THR A 25 7.72 0.91 -13.15
C THR A 25 7.04 -0.45 -13.22
N ARG A 26 5.84 -0.52 -13.79
CA ARG A 26 5.12 -1.78 -14.02
C ARG A 26 5.92 -2.74 -14.90
N LEU A 27 6.53 -2.24 -15.98
CA LEU A 27 7.40 -3.06 -16.85
C LEU A 27 8.65 -3.55 -16.11
N ALA A 28 9.29 -2.69 -15.32
CA ALA A 28 10.46 -3.06 -14.51
C ALA A 28 10.11 -4.14 -13.47
N VAL A 29 8.97 -4.03 -12.81
CA VAL A 29 8.45 -5.02 -11.86
C VAL A 29 8.17 -6.36 -12.56
N LEU A 30 7.50 -6.36 -13.71
CA LEU A 30 7.21 -7.58 -14.48
C LEU A 30 8.49 -8.31 -14.89
N ALA A 31 9.49 -7.57 -15.36
CA ALA A 31 10.79 -8.13 -15.70
C ALA A 31 11.54 -8.64 -14.46
N HIS A 32 11.50 -7.93 -13.33
CA HIS A 32 12.15 -8.43 -12.11
C HIS A 32 11.48 -9.72 -11.61
N LEU A 33 10.15 -9.81 -11.66
CA LEU A 33 9.39 -10.99 -11.28
C LEU A 33 9.67 -12.20 -12.19
N SER A 34 9.99 -12.00 -13.47
CA SER A 34 10.38 -13.10 -14.36
C SER A 34 11.77 -13.65 -14.04
N LEU A 35 12.69 -12.83 -13.52
CA LEU A 35 14.04 -13.25 -13.15
C LEU A 35 14.17 -13.74 -11.69
N CYS A 36 13.41 -13.18 -10.75
CA CYS A 36 13.56 -13.46 -9.31
C CYS A 36 12.35 -14.21 -8.73
N SER A 37 12.55 -15.49 -8.40
CA SER A 37 11.53 -16.36 -7.80
C SER A 37 11.15 -15.96 -6.37
N ASN A 38 12.10 -15.44 -5.59
CA ASN A 38 11.85 -14.97 -4.22
C ASN A 38 10.90 -13.77 -4.21
N CYS A 39 11.13 -12.78 -5.08
CA CYS A 39 10.24 -11.62 -5.19
C CYS A 39 8.84 -12.02 -5.66
N ARG A 40 8.74 -13.04 -6.52
CA ARG A 40 7.44 -13.60 -6.92
C ARG A 40 6.68 -14.24 -5.76
N ARG A 41 7.38 -14.95 -4.87
CA ARG A 41 6.78 -15.52 -3.65
C ARG A 41 6.37 -14.42 -2.68
N TYR A 42 7.23 -13.43 -2.47
CA TYR A 42 6.96 -12.26 -1.62
C TYR A 42 5.68 -11.52 -2.04
N ILE A 43 5.55 -11.14 -3.32
CA ILE A 43 4.35 -10.44 -3.80
C ILE A 43 3.10 -11.30 -3.71
N ARG A 44 3.21 -12.61 -3.96
CA ARG A 44 2.08 -13.53 -3.77
C ARG A 44 1.62 -13.54 -2.32
N GLN A 45 2.55 -13.64 -1.37
CA GLN A 45 2.24 -13.59 0.05
C GLN A 45 1.56 -12.26 0.42
N LEU A 46 2.13 -11.14 -0.04
CA LEU A 46 1.60 -9.81 0.24
C LEU A 46 0.16 -9.65 -0.29
N ARG A 47 -0.13 -10.13 -1.50
CA ARG A 47 -1.48 -10.13 -2.07
C ARG A 47 -2.48 -10.94 -1.23
N ILE A 48 -2.08 -12.13 -0.79
CA ILE A 48 -2.94 -12.98 0.05
C ILE A 48 -3.21 -12.28 1.37
N THR A 49 -2.17 -11.75 2.03
CA THR A 49 -2.34 -11.01 3.29
C THR A 49 -3.29 -9.82 3.11
N SER A 50 -3.13 -9.03 2.05
CA SER A 50 -4.02 -7.90 1.75
C SER A 50 -5.46 -8.35 1.51
N GLN A 51 -5.68 -9.39 0.71
CA GLN A 51 -7.03 -9.92 0.44
C GLN A 51 -7.71 -10.44 1.71
N VAL A 52 -6.96 -11.14 2.57
CA VAL A 52 -7.49 -11.62 3.85
C VAL A 52 -7.90 -10.45 4.74
N LEU A 53 -7.07 -9.41 4.83
CA LEU A 53 -7.39 -8.19 5.59
C LEU A 53 -8.63 -7.47 5.03
N GLN A 54 -8.76 -7.37 3.70
CA GLN A 54 -9.92 -6.75 3.05
C GLN A 54 -11.23 -7.54 3.27
N GLN A 55 -11.14 -8.86 3.48
CA GLN A 55 -12.29 -9.72 3.73
C GLN A 55 -12.67 -9.80 5.21
N MET A 56 -11.83 -9.29 6.12
CA MET A 56 -12.21 -9.24 7.52
C MET A 56 -13.39 -8.27 7.68
N PRO A 57 -14.43 -8.67 8.45
CA PRO A 57 -15.47 -7.74 8.83
C PRO A 57 -14.84 -6.69 9.74
N MET A 58 -14.40 -5.59 9.13
CA MET A 58 -14.18 -4.35 9.84
C MET A 58 -15.55 -3.94 10.35
N ASP A 59 -15.68 -3.70 11.65
CA ASP A 59 -16.89 -3.18 12.23
C ASP A 59 -17.17 -1.80 11.62
N GLN A 60 -17.98 -1.78 10.56
CA GLN A 60 -18.47 -0.57 9.90
C GLN A 60 -19.74 -0.08 10.58
N GLY A 61 -19.81 -0.21 11.92
CA GLY A 61 -20.77 0.53 12.72
C GLY A 61 -20.80 2.00 12.28
N PRO A 62 -21.93 2.70 12.42
CA PRO A 62 -22.14 4.01 11.81
C PRO A 62 -20.99 4.96 12.17
N VAL A 63 -20.10 5.18 11.19
CA VAL A 63 -18.98 6.09 11.35
C VAL A 63 -19.55 7.48 11.19
N ASP A 64 -19.65 8.21 12.30
CA ASP A 64 -20.03 9.61 12.28
C ASP A 64 -18.88 10.42 11.65
N ALA A 65 -18.97 10.62 10.34
CA ALA A 65 -18.00 11.39 9.57
C ALA A 65 -17.85 12.81 10.12
N THR A 66 -18.88 13.40 10.74
CA THR A 66 -18.80 14.73 11.33
C THR A 66 -17.95 14.73 12.59
N ALA A 67 -18.11 13.73 13.46
CA ALA A 67 -17.28 13.56 14.65
C ALA A 67 -15.80 13.29 14.33
N VAL A 68 -15.52 12.61 13.21
CA VAL A 68 -14.14 12.42 12.72
C VAL A 68 -13.55 13.74 12.21
N LEU A 69 -14.30 14.49 11.39
CA LEU A 69 -13.85 15.77 10.84
C LEU A 69 -13.59 16.81 11.94
N ASP A 70 -14.44 16.87 12.97
CA ASP A 70 -14.25 17.79 14.09
C ASP A 70 -12.99 17.48 14.90
N LYS A 71 -12.62 16.19 15.03
CA LYS A 71 -11.37 15.79 15.68
C LYS A 71 -10.13 16.17 14.87
N VAL A 72 -10.19 16.04 13.54
CA VAL A 72 -9.10 16.44 12.65
C VAL A 72 -8.90 17.96 12.70
N ARG A 73 -9.99 18.73 12.60
CA ARG A 73 -9.95 20.20 12.68
C ARG A 73 -9.40 20.68 14.02
N LYS A 74 -9.85 20.09 15.13
CA LYS A 74 -9.34 20.44 16.46
C LYS A 74 -7.84 20.15 16.61
N ALA A 75 -7.35 19.05 16.02
CA ALA A 75 -5.92 18.74 16.02
C ALA A 75 -5.09 19.69 15.15
N GLU A 76 -5.68 20.21 14.05
CA GLU A 76 -5.06 21.26 13.23
C GLU A 76 -5.00 22.60 13.98
N ASP A 77 -6.06 22.94 14.73
CA ASP A 77 -6.11 24.16 15.54
C ASP A 77 -5.12 24.12 16.72
N ASP A 78 -4.93 22.95 17.36
CA ASP A 78 -3.97 22.76 18.47
C ASP A 78 -2.50 22.74 17.99
N ASN A 79 -2.23 22.36 16.73
CA ASN A 79 -0.88 22.34 16.14
C ASN A 79 -0.51 23.66 15.41
N GLY A 80 -1.45 24.61 15.30
CA GLY A 80 -1.26 25.91 14.67
C GLY A 80 -0.84 27.04 15.62
N SER A 81 -0.63 26.77 16.90
CA SER A 81 -0.24 27.77 17.89
C SER A 81 1.24 27.62 18.30
N LEU A 82 2.14 27.71 17.33
CA LEU A 82 3.57 28.02 17.51
C LEU A 82 4.09 28.85 16.33
#